data_AF-A0ABD7CXT0-F1
#
_entry.id   AF-A0ABD7CXT0-F1
#
_cell.length_a   1.000
_cell.length_b   1.000
_cell.length_c   1.000
_cell.angle_alpha   90.00
_cell.angle_beta   90.00
_cell.angle_gamma   90.00
#
_symmetry.space_group_name_H-M   'P 1'
#
loop_
_entity.id
_entity.type
_entity.pdbx_description
1 polymer ?
#
loop_
_entity_poly.entity_id
_entity_poly.type
_entity_poly.pdbx_seq_one_letter_code
_entity_poly.pdbx_strand_id
1 'polypeptide(L)'
;MTRLTHTVTVAPLDRGWFEEAAGTLVDLLDGSRARADGSVLLADGRAVAGLRLLKGRHLRAGARYGETPKPVKPGADGRVPAGSGTAGAADGLARPGTAGAGAAGGSSGPGASGGVPAPGPSATVGAVVLRAWRPAHSVEVESRVAEDGLALRLKVRLSEPRRPRALGLSLSGHRPDRGSLYRFSGRGAADLAAWWAAVDRLPSPLPAARPPVTARAAHRLAKARLTVTPYPADDGSWRISVVLSVRGRWLLRPVGAVALFFARRPVERGFREAVENAAAQWNTALAELTPRHGEALRAEIADALTETEPG
;
A
#
# COMPACT_ATOMS: atom_id res chain seq x y z
N MET A 1 -4.61 -4.47 28.31
CA MET A 1 -3.57 -4.66 27.27
C MET A 1 -3.75 -6.07 26.78
N THR A 2 -3.97 -6.27 25.49
CA THR A 2 -4.26 -7.60 24.94
C THR A 2 -3.07 -8.03 24.11
N ARG A 3 -2.55 -9.23 24.38
CA ARG A 3 -1.49 -9.86 23.61
C ARG A 3 -2.07 -11.11 22.97
N LEU A 4 -1.97 -11.17 21.65
CA LEU A 4 -2.33 -12.31 20.84
C LEU A 4 -1.04 -12.88 20.27
N THR A 5 -0.89 -14.20 20.35
CA THR A 5 0.26 -14.92 19.81
C THR A 5 -0.30 -16.03 18.94
N HIS A 6 0.19 -16.12 17.71
CA HIS A 6 -0.10 -17.24 16.83
C HIS A 6 1.17 -17.65 16.12
N THR A 7 1.32 -18.95 15.89
CA THR A 7 2.51 -19.52 15.27
C THR A 7 2.07 -20.32 14.05
N VAL A 8 2.73 -20.08 12.93
CA VAL A 8 2.45 -20.74 11.64
C VAL A 8 3.72 -21.32 11.05
N THR A 9 3.56 -22.32 10.20
CA THR A 9 4.66 -22.91 9.45
C THR A 9 4.60 -22.43 8.01
N VAL A 10 5.74 -21.99 7.48
CA VAL A 10 5.87 -21.53 6.11
C VAL A 10 7.04 -22.22 5.41
N ALA A 11 6.93 -22.34 4.09
CA ALA A 11 8.00 -22.83 3.24
C ALA A 11 9.22 -21.87 3.32
N PRO A 12 10.45 -22.43 3.36
CA PRO A 12 11.66 -21.65 3.53
C PRO A 12 12.02 -20.92 2.22
N LEU A 13 12.28 -19.62 2.31
CA LEU A 13 12.81 -18.86 1.18
C LEU A 13 14.34 -18.93 1.19
N ASP A 14 14.93 -19.35 0.07
CA ASP A 14 16.38 -19.35 -0.07
C ASP A 14 16.95 -17.92 -0.07
N ARG A 15 17.96 -17.70 0.77
CA ARG A 15 18.60 -16.40 0.92
C ARG A 15 19.39 -16.00 -0.32
N GLY A 16 20.13 -16.95 -0.91
CA GLY A 16 20.98 -16.69 -2.07
C GLY A 16 20.16 -16.24 -3.27
N TRP A 17 19.10 -16.99 -3.56
CA TRP A 17 18.11 -16.68 -4.59
C TRP A 17 17.44 -15.32 -4.34
N PHE A 18 17.01 -15.02 -3.11
CA PHE A 18 16.38 -13.73 -2.80
C PHE A 18 17.33 -12.54 -3.00
N GLU A 19 18.58 -12.65 -2.55
CA GLU A 19 19.59 -11.59 -2.76
C GLU A 19 19.91 -11.43 -4.25
N GLU A 20 19.99 -12.53 -5.01
CA GLU A 20 20.21 -12.51 -6.46
C GLU A 20 19.06 -11.86 -7.23
N ALA A 21 17.81 -12.22 -6.91
CA ALA A 21 16.60 -11.63 -7.50
C ALA A 21 16.53 -10.12 -7.22
N ALA A 22 16.81 -9.71 -5.98
CA ALA A 22 16.84 -8.30 -5.60
C ALA A 22 17.93 -7.51 -6.35
N GLY A 23 19.15 -8.08 -6.45
CA GLY A 23 20.23 -7.51 -7.25
C GLY A 23 19.85 -7.36 -8.71
N THR A 24 19.29 -8.42 -9.31
CA THR A 24 18.87 -8.46 -10.71
C THR A 24 17.80 -7.41 -11.02
N LEU A 25 16.78 -7.29 -10.16
CA LEU A 25 15.75 -6.26 -10.28
C LEU A 25 16.35 -4.85 -10.22
N VAL A 26 17.24 -4.58 -9.28
CA VAL A 26 17.90 -3.27 -9.15
C VAL A 26 18.74 -2.96 -10.39
N ASP A 27 19.47 -3.94 -10.93
CA ASP A 27 20.32 -3.75 -12.09
C ASP A 27 19.51 -3.56 -13.40
N LEU A 28 18.38 -4.26 -13.53
CA LEU A 28 17.41 -4.02 -14.63
C LEU A 28 16.85 -2.60 -14.58
N LEU A 29 16.46 -2.15 -13.39
CA LEU A 29 15.96 -0.79 -13.19
C LEU A 29 17.08 0.24 -13.42
N ASP A 30 18.29 0.04 -12.91
CA ASP A 30 19.39 1.00 -13.10
C ASP A 30 19.81 1.15 -14.57
N GLY A 31 19.71 0.07 -15.36
CA GLY A 31 19.92 0.08 -16.81
C GLY A 31 18.76 0.68 -17.62
N SER A 32 17.60 0.92 -17.00
CA SER A 32 16.40 1.41 -17.70
C SER A 32 16.51 2.90 -18.07
N ARG A 33 15.78 3.30 -19.11
CA ARG A 33 15.79 4.66 -19.66
C ARG A 33 14.36 5.15 -19.82
N ALA A 34 14.11 6.41 -19.45
CA ALA A 34 12.84 7.06 -19.78
C ALA A 34 12.90 7.70 -21.17
N ARG A 35 11.88 7.46 -21.97
CA ARG A 35 11.69 8.11 -23.27
C ARG A 35 10.95 9.44 -23.10
N ALA A 36 10.96 10.26 -24.15
CA ALA A 36 10.29 11.57 -24.18
C ALA A 36 8.76 11.50 -23.93
N ASP A 37 8.14 10.36 -24.23
CA ASP A 37 6.71 10.09 -23.96
C ASP A 37 6.44 9.65 -22.51
N GLY A 38 7.49 9.58 -21.67
CA GLY A 38 7.44 9.15 -20.28
C GLY A 38 7.51 7.63 -20.08
N SER A 39 7.48 6.80 -21.14
CA SER A 39 7.63 5.35 -20.98
C SER A 39 9.01 5.01 -20.41
N VAL A 40 9.05 4.08 -19.44
CA VAL A 40 10.32 3.55 -18.91
C VAL A 40 10.63 2.28 -19.67
N LEU A 41 11.75 2.26 -20.38
CA LEU A 41 12.22 1.12 -21.15
C LEU A 41 13.36 0.42 -20.42
N LEU A 42 13.31 -0.90 -20.33
CA LEU A 42 14.45 -1.71 -19.93
C LEU A 42 15.58 -1.61 -20.98
N ALA A 43 16.77 -2.12 -20.64
CA ALA A 43 17.93 -2.07 -21.53
C ALA A 43 17.73 -2.83 -22.85
N ASP A 44 16.82 -3.80 -22.87
CA ASP A 44 16.39 -4.56 -24.05
C ASP A 44 15.35 -3.82 -24.91
N GLY A 45 14.95 -2.60 -24.51
CA GLY A 45 14.01 -1.75 -25.22
C GLY A 45 12.53 -2.00 -24.90
N ARG A 46 12.20 -3.01 -24.08
CA ARG A 46 10.81 -3.28 -23.67
C ARG A 46 10.32 -2.28 -22.64
N ALA A 47 9.07 -1.88 -22.73
CA ALA A 47 8.46 -0.96 -21.78
C ALA A 47 8.06 -1.67 -20.49
N VAL A 48 8.41 -1.08 -19.35
CA VAL A 48 7.96 -1.54 -18.04
C VAL A 48 6.46 -1.24 -17.92
N ALA A 49 5.66 -2.28 -17.75
CA ALA A 49 4.22 -2.18 -17.57
C ALA A 49 3.89 -1.42 -16.29
N GLY A 50 2.82 -0.60 -16.32
CA GLY A 50 2.36 0.18 -15.18
C GLY A 50 3.31 1.32 -14.71
N LEU A 51 4.49 1.46 -15.31
CA LEU A 51 5.50 2.44 -14.88
C LEU A 51 5.78 3.50 -15.94
N ARG A 52 5.15 4.67 -15.80
CA ARG A 52 5.41 5.85 -16.63
C ARG A 52 5.99 6.99 -15.80
N LEU A 53 7.08 7.61 -16.28
CA LEU A 53 7.64 8.83 -15.74
C LEU A 53 6.72 10.01 -16.07
N LEU A 54 6.03 10.53 -15.05
CA LEU A 54 5.11 11.66 -15.16
C LEU A 54 5.82 13.00 -15.00
N LYS A 55 6.87 13.05 -14.15
CA LYS A 55 7.60 14.30 -13.88
C LYS A 55 9.01 14.02 -13.37
N GLY A 56 9.95 14.89 -13.74
CA GLY A 56 11.32 14.87 -13.26
C GLY A 56 12.24 14.08 -14.18
N ARG A 57 13.40 13.66 -13.65
CA ARG A 57 14.37 12.84 -14.39
C ARG A 57 14.32 11.41 -13.87
N HIS A 58 14.36 10.45 -14.78
CA HIS A 58 14.39 9.03 -14.45
C HIS A 58 15.45 8.71 -13.40
N LEU A 59 15.08 7.94 -12.38
CA LEU A 59 15.92 7.50 -11.26
C LEU A 59 16.66 8.63 -10.53
N ARG A 60 16.06 9.82 -10.49
CA ARG A 60 16.55 10.94 -9.67
C ARG A 60 15.56 11.25 -8.56
N ALA A 61 16.12 11.77 -7.47
CA ALA A 61 15.32 12.32 -6.37
C ALA A 61 14.31 13.35 -6.93
N GLY A 62 13.03 13.15 -6.62
CA GLY A 62 11.93 13.98 -7.10
C GLY A 62 11.23 13.47 -8.36
N ALA A 63 11.72 12.38 -8.99
CA ALA A 63 11.01 11.72 -10.09
C ALA A 63 9.63 11.23 -9.62
N ARG A 64 8.62 11.41 -10.46
CA ARG A 64 7.25 10.95 -10.20
C ARG A 64 6.86 9.95 -11.27
N TYR A 65 6.45 8.78 -10.82
CA TYR A 65 5.94 7.70 -11.65
C TYR A 65 4.47 7.45 -11.35
N GLY A 66 3.76 6.87 -12.30
CA GLY A 66 2.38 6.40 -12.09
C GLY A 66 1.82 5.83 -13.38
N GLU A 67 0.60 5.35 -13.30
CA GLU A 67 -0.16 4.93 -14.47
C GLU A 67 -0.88 6.14 -15.06
N THR A 68 -0.79 6.32 -16.37
CA THR A 68 -1.75 7.22 -17.05
C THR A 68 -3.12 6.57 -16.93
N PRO A 69 -4.16 7.30 -16.46
CA PRO A 69 -5.52 6.81 -16.52
C PRO A 69 -5.78 6.31 -17.94
N LYS A 70 -6.32 5.09 -18.10
CA LYS A 70 -6.96 4.73 -19.37
C LYS A 70 -7.93 5.88 -19.67
N PRO A 71 -7.83 6.57 -20.81
CA PRO A 71 -8.84 7.56 -21.16
C PRO A 71 -10.17 6.83 -21.09
N VAL A 72 -11.04 7.24 -20.17
CA VAL A 72 -12.44 6.83 -20.19
C VAL A 72 -12.90 7.25 -21.59
N LYS A 73 -13.15 6.28 -22.47
CA LYS A 73 -13.86 6.56 -23.72
C LYS A 73 -15.10 7.33 -23.27
N PRO A 74 -15.35 8.55 -23.77
CA PRO A 74 -16.63 9.17 -23.56
C PRO A 74 -17.64 8.20 -24.17
N GLY A 75 -18.29 7.42 -23.31
CA GLY A 75 -19.44 6.64 -23.68
C GLY A 75 -20.45 7.66 -24.14
N ALA A 76 -20.68 7.66 -25.45
CA ALA A 76 -21.98 8.02 -26.00
C ALA A 76 -23.01 7.34 -25.09
N ASP A 77 -23.79 8.18 -24.41
CA ASP A 77 -25.16 7.96 -23.94
C ASP A 77 -25.42 8.99 -22.84
N GLY A 78 -25.79 10.20 -23.29
CA GLY A 78 -26.48 11.16 -22.44
C GLY A 78 -27.81 10.57 -22.00
N ARG A 79 -27.80 9.86 -20.86
CA ARG A 79 -29.03 9.53 -20.14
C ARG A 79 -28.75 9.52 -18.65
N VAL A 80 -29.21 10.58 -17.99
CA VAL A 80 -29.36 10.67 -16.54
C VAL A 80 -30.40 9.62 -16.12
N PRO A 81 -30.09 8.63 -15.27
CA PRO A 81 -31.12 7.90 -14.57
C PRO A 81 -31.53 8.74 -13.36
N ALA A 82 -32.79 9.19 -13.40
CA ALA A 82 -33.51 9.75 -12.28
C ALA A 82 -33.46 8.82 -11.06
N GLY A 83 -33.44 9.43 -9.89
CA GLY A 83 -33.27 8.76 -8.60
C GLY A 83 -34.41 7.82 -8.21
N SER A 84 -34.05 6.86 -7.36
CA SER A 84 -34.98 6.06 -6.58
C SER A 84 -34.87 6.46 -5.11
N GLY A 85 -35.78 7.34 -4.69
CA GLY A 85 -36.06 7.61 -3.28
C GLY A 85 -36.90 6.49 -2.67
N THR A 86 -36.67 6.21 -1.40
CA THR A 86 -37.57 5.44 -0.54
C THR A 86 -37.80 6.19 0.77
N ALA A 87 -39.00 5.97 1.32
CA ALA A 87 -39.65 6.61 2.48
C ALA A 87 -40.34 7.95 2.15
N GLY A 88 -41.61 8.19 2.46
CA GLY A 88 -42.59 7.45 3.26
C GLY A 88 -43.57 8.49 3.82
N ALA A 89 -44.87 8.31 3.51
CA ALA A 89 -46.09 8.82 4.15
C ALA A 89 -46.11 10.23 4.80
N ALA A 90 -47.01 11.10 4.32
CA ALA A 90 -48.18 11.56 5.09
C ALA A 90 -49.04 12.57 4.28
N ASP A 91 -50.35 12.35 4.38
CA ASP A 91 -51.51 13.25 4.28
C ASP A 91 -51.33 14.76 3.97
N GLY A 92 -52.29 15.29 3.20
CA GLY A 92 -52.73 16.68 3.37
C GLY A 92 -53.08 17.46 2.10
N LEU A 93 -54.37 17.41 1.72
CA LEU A 93 -55.21 18.46 1.13
C LEU A 93 -54.68 19.43 0.03
N ALA A 94 -55.46 19.42 -1.07
CA ALA A 94 -56.09 20.58 -1.73
C ALA A 94 -55.30 21.54 -2.65
N ARG A 95 -55.63 21.40 -3.96
CA ARG A 95 -55.95 22.40 -5.02
C ARG A 95 -54.97 23.53 -5.42
N PRO A 96 -55.10 24.03 -6.69
CA PRO A 96 -54.06 24.75 -7.43
C PRO A 96 -54.34 26.26 -7.65
N GLY A 97 -53.29 27.01 -8.01
CA GLY A 97 -53.37 28.37 -8.59
C GLY A 97 -51.97 28.90 -8.91
N THR A 98 -51.58 28.94 -10.19
CA THR A 98 -51.53 30.13 -11.08
C THR A 98 -50.39 31.12 -10.85
N ALA A 99 -49.49 31.15 -11.85
CA ALA A 99 -49.05 32.30 -12.66
C ALA A 99 -48.45 33.57 -12.02
N GLY A 100 -47.38 34.05 -12.69
CA GLY A 100 -46.80 35.41 -12.59
C GLY A 100 -45.26 35.33 -12.57
N ALA A 101 -44.52 35.36 -13.67
CA ALA A 101 -44.34 36.40 -14.69
C ALA A 101 -43.77 37.73 -14.16
N GLY A 102 -42.58 38.10 -14.66
CA GLY A 102 -41.86 39.38 -14.48
C GLY A 102 -40.35 39.13 -14.52
N ALA A 103 -39.64 39.19 -15.66
CA ALA A 103 -39.25 40.39 -16.43
C ALA A 103 -38.62 41.47 -15.53
N ALA A 104 -37.50 42.14 -15.81
CA ALA A 104 -36.48 42.13 -16.85
C ALA A 104 -35.35 43.05 -16.30
N GLY A 105 -34.15 43.02 -16.89
CA GLY A 105 -33.15 44.07 -16.60
C GLY A 105 -31.74 43.62 -16.90
N GLY A 106 -31.32 43.78 -18.15
CA GLY A 106 -29.92 43.62 -18.54
C GLY A 106 -29.11 44.89 -18.27
N SER A 107 -27.80 44.72 -18.12
CA SER A 107 -26.80 45.49 -18.88
C SER A 107 -25.40 44.96 -18.58
N SER A 108 -24.70 44.58 -19.66
CA SER A 108 -23.34 44.98 -20.02
C SER A 108 -22.21 44.82 -18.98
N GLY A 109 -21.25 43.95 -19.31
CA GLY A 109 -19.87 44.03 -18.80
C GLY A 109 -19.16 45.32 -19.24
N PRO A 110 -17.92 45.56 -18.77
CA PRO A 110 -16.80 44.78 -19.29
C PRO A 110 -15.63 44.52 -18.30
N GLY A 111 -14.80 43.52 -18.63
CA GLY A 111 -13.35 43.61 -18.49
C GLY A 111 -12.67 43.02 -17.23
N ALA A 112 -11.76 42.07 -17.50
CA ALA A 112 -10.61 41.64 -16.69
C ALA A 112 -10.95 40.84 -15.40
N SER A 113 -10.35 39.69 -15.08
CA SER A 113 -9.04 39.17 -15.41
C SER A 113 -9.09 37.64 -15.38
N GLY A 114 -8.34 37.01 -16.29
CA GLY A 114 -8.12 35.57 -16.30
C GLY A 114 -7.49 35.09 -14.99
N GLY A 115 -8.31 34.57 -14.10
CA GLY A 115 -7.85 33.62 -13.10
C GLY A 115 -7.62 32.30 -13.82
N VAL A 116 -6.35 31.99 -14.12
CA VAL A 116 -5.92 30.60 -14.36
C VAL A 116 -6.55 29.77 -13.24
N PRO A 117 -7.41 28.79 -13.53
CA PRO A 117 -7.88 27.88 -12.50
C PRO A 117 -6.61 27.27 -11.91
N ALA A 118 -6.36 27.53 -10.63
CA ALA A 118 -5.37 26.78 -9.88
C ALA A 118 -5.65 25.30 -10.19
N PRO A 119 -4.64 24.50 -10.58
CA PRO A 119 -4.89 23.10 -10.89
C PRO A 119 -5.47 22.49 -9.63
N GLY A 120 -6.80 22.25 -9.65
CA GLY A 120 -7.45 21.40 -8.67
C GLY A 120 -6.66 20.10 -8.61
N PRO A 121 -6.60 19.42 -7.46
CA PRO A 121 -5.82 18.21 -7.34
C PRO A 121 -6.35 17.20 -8.35
N SER A 122 -5.72 17.13 -9.53
CA SER A 122 -5.94 16.06 -10.48
C SER A 122 -5.69 14.81 -9.67
N ALA A 123 -6.76 14.06 -9.46
CA ALA A 123 -6.74 12.77 -8.80
C ALA A 123 -5.90 11.84 -9.69
N THR A 124 -4.59 11.93 -9.54
CA THR A 124 -3.66 10.94 -10.07
C THR A 124 -3.76 9.77 -9.14
N VAL A 125 -4.57 8.79 -9.53
CA VAL A 125 -4.58 7.47 -8.91
C VAL A 125 -3.13 6.98 -8.91
N GLY A 126 -2.55 6.82 -7.71
CA GLY A 126 -1.28 6.11 -7.52
C GLY A 126 0.02 6.83 -7.92
N ALA A 127 0.15 8.15 -7.86
CA ALA A 127 1.44 8.80 -8.14
C ALA A 127 2.52 8.41 -7.09
N VAL A 128 3.54 7.67 -7.54
CA VAL A 128 4.70 7.25 -6.77
C VAL A 128 5.83 8.25 -6.96
N VAL A 129 6.33 8.84 -5.87
CA VAL A 129 7.44 9.80 -5.89
C VAL A 129 8.71 9.11 -5.41
N LEU A 130 9.71 9.02 -6.27
CA LEU A 130 11.04 8.57 -5.91
C LEU A 130 11.75 9.67 -5.12
N ARG A 131 12.06 9.41 -3.84
CA ARG A 131 12.74 10.36 -2.94
C ARG A 131 14.24 10.23 -3.02
N ALA A 132 14.74 9.01 -3.07
CA ALA A 132 16.16 8.73 -3.24
C ALA A 132 16.32 7.46 -4.08
N TRP A 133 17.25 7.52 -5.02
CA TRP A 133 17.75 6.35 -5.74
C TRP A 133 19.26 6.31 -5.55
N ARG A 134 19.71 5.39 -4.72
CA ARG A 134 21.13 5.07 -4.52
C ARG A 134 21.23 3.56 -4.54
N PRO A 135 21.45 2.94 -5.71
CA PRO A 135 21.39 1.48 -5.87
C PRO A 135 22.38 0.74 -4.95
N ALA A 136 23.50 1.39 -4.59
CA ALA A 136 24.48 0.86 -3.64
C ALA A 136 24.15 1.08 -2.15
N HIS A 137 23.22 1.98 -1.80
CA HIS A 137 23.02 2.40 -0.40
C HIS A 137 21.55 2.37 0.05
N SER A 138 20.66 3.04 -0.67
CA SER A 138 19.28 3.20 -0.24
C SER A 138 18.36 3.63 -1.38
N VAL A 139 17.18 3.00 -1.46
CA VAL A 139 16.07 3.44 -2.30
C VAL A 139 14.94 3.90 -1.39
N GLU A 140 14.45 5.12 -1.60
CA GLU A 140 13.32 5.68 -0.86
C GLU A 140 12.22 6.08 -1.83
N VAL A 141 11.04 5.54 -1.61
CA VAL A 141 9.86 5.75 -2.44
C VAL A 141 8.72 6.25 -1.57
N GLU A 142 7.98 7.24 -2.06
CA GLU A 142 6.82 7.80 -1.38
C GLU A 142 5.63 7.81 -2.32
N SER A 143 4.63 6.98 -2.03
CA SER A 143 3.34 7.00 -2.73
C SER A 143 2.31 7.81 -1.94
N ARG A 144 1.50 8.58 -2.66
CA ARG A 144 0.27 9.17 -2.12
C ARG A 144 -0.91 8.58 -2.90
N VAL A 145 -1.80 7.93 -2.18
CA VAL A 145 -3.03 7.37 -2.74
C VAL A 145 -4.19 8.08 -2.08
N ALA A 146 -5.14 8.55 -2.88
CA ALA A 146 -6.41 9.06 -2.40
C ALA A 146 -7.50 8.15 -2.98
N GLU A 147 -8.13 7.35 -2.13
CA GLU A 147 -9.13 6.35 -2.52
C GLU A 147 -10.29 6.39 -1.51
N ASP A 148 -11.54 6.44 -1.98
CA ASP A 148 -12.74 6.45 -1.13
C ASP A 148 -12.68 7.45 0.04
N GLY A 149 -12.28 8.69 -0.25
CA GLY A 149 -12.12 9.76 0.73
C GLY A 149 -10.97 9.55 1.72
N LEU A 150 -10.17 8.49 1.58
CA LEU A 150 -8.99 8.23 2.40
C LEU A 150 -7.74 8.79 1.72
N ALA A 151 -7.12 9.79 2.33
CA ALA A 151 -5.80 10.25 1.93
C ALA A 151 -4.72 9.41 2.63
N LEU A 152 -4.01 8.57 1.88
CA LEU A 152 -2.98 7.67 2.33
C LEU A 152 -1.60 8.13 1.85
N ARG A 153 -0.63 8.18 2.75
CA ARG A 153 0.78 8.40 2.44
C ARG A 153 1.57 7.16 2.86
N LEU A 154 2.13 6.46 1.87
CA LEU A 154 3.01 5.32 2.04
C LEU A 154 4.44 5.76 1.73
N LYS A 155 5.37 5.49 2.64
CA LYS A 155 6.81 5.63 2.43
C LYS A 155 7.46 4.27 2.59
N VAL A 156 8.21 3.86 1.60
CA VAL A 156 9.01 2.64 1.62
C VAL A 156 10.47 3.05 1.51
N ARG A 157 11.30 2.49 2.39
CA ARG A 157 12.75 2.66 2.37
C ARG A 157 13.39 1.29 2.36
N LEU A 158 14.20 1.02 1.35
CA LEU A 158 15.03 -0.16 1.27
C LEU A 158 16.49 0.25 1.47
N SER A 159 17.21 -0.45 2.35
CA SER A 159 18.63 -0.23 2.60
C SER A 159 19.44 -1.36 1.98
N GLU A 160 20.53 -1.01 1.31
CA GLU A 160 21.35 -1.91 0.49
C GLU A 160 20.50 -2.70 -0.53
N PRO A 161 19.90 -2.04 -1.53
CA PRO A 161 18.94 -2.67 -2.45
C PRO A 161 19.41 -3.96 -3.14
N ARG A 162 20.71 -4.05 -3.49
CA ARG A 162 21.30 -5.24 -4.11
C ARG A 162 21.48 -6.43 -3.17
N ARG A 163 21.55 -6.18 -1.85
CA ARG A 163 21.59 -7.21 -0.80
C ARG A 163 20.74 -6.71 0.36
N PRO A 164 19.40 -6.84 0.24
CA PRO A 164 18.45 -6.19 1.12
C PRO A 164 18.78 -6.46 2.60
N ARG A 165 19.25 -5.43 3.31
CA ARG A 165 19.56 -5.55 4.75
C ARG A 165 18.42 -5.12 5.63
N ALA A 166 17.71 -4.07 5.23
CA ALA A 166 16.60 -3.54 6.01
C ALA A 166 15.54 -2.88 5.14
N LEU A 167 14.28 -3.16 5.47
CA LEU A 167 13.09 -2.54 4.88
C LEU A 167 12.35 -1.72 5.93
N GLY A 168 12.19 -0.43 5.69
CA GLY A 168 11.36 0.47 6.48
C GLY A 168 10.08 0.82 5.74
N LEU A 169 8.94 0.63 6.38
CA LEU A 169 7.63 1.03 5.86
C LEU A 169 7.02 2.06 6.80
N SER A 170 6.51 3.17 6.28
CA SER A 170 5.75 4.15 7.04
C SER A 170 4.47 4.49 6.30
N LEU A 171 3.35 4.26 6.95
CA LEU A 171 2.02 4.54 6.45
C LEU A 171 1.37 5.60 7.33
N SER A 172 0.70 6.58 6.74
CA SER A 172 -0.16 7.49 7.48
C SER A 172 -1.38 7.82 6.66
N GLY A 173 -2.55 7.77 7.28
CA GLY A 173 -3.81 8.04 6.61
C GLY A 173 -4.72 8.94 7.43
N HIS A 174 -5.58 9.67 6.74
CA HIS A 174 -6.74 10.33 7.34
C HIS A 174 -7.92 10.34 6.36
N ARG A 175 -9.14 10.28 6.90
CA ARG A 175 -10.37 10.61 6.16
C ARG A 175 -10.81 12.02 6.53
N PRO A 176 -10.91 12.97 5.58
CA PRO A 176 -11.42 14.31 5.85
C PRO A 176 -12.91 14.29 6.20
N ASP A 177 -13.69 13.43 5.53
CA ASP A 177 -15.17 13.47 5.52
C ASP A 177 -15.82 12.96 6.81
N ARG A 178 -15.09 12.16 7.62
CA ARG A 178 -15.59 11.58 8.88
C ARG A 178 -14.86 12.10 10.14
N GLY A 179 -14.16 13.23 10.02
CA GLY A 179 -13.51 13.90 11.14
C GLY A 179 -12.27 13.20 11.71
N SER A 180 -11.64 13.83 12.71
CA SER A 180 -10.32 13.48 13.30
C SER A 180 -10.21 12.05 13.84
N LEU A 181 -11.31 11.33 14.06
CA LEU A 181 -11.33 9.95 14.59
C LEU A 181 -10.69 8.92 13.64
N TYR A 182 -10.60 9.20 12.34
CA TYR A 182 -10.07 8.29 11.32
C TYR A 182 -8.61 8.58 10.92
N ARG A 183 -7.83 9.14 11.86
CA ARG A 183 -6.38 9.30 11.67
C ARG A 183 -5.64 8.06 12.16
N PHE A 184 -4.89 7.43 11.27
CA PHE A 184 -4.01 6.32 11.61
C PHE A 184 -2.59 6.56 11.10
N SER A 185 -1.62 5.99 11.81
CA SER A 185 -0.23 5.94 11.37
C SER A 185 0.37 4.59 11.71
N GLY A 186 0.95 3.92 10.72
CA GLY A 186 1.72 2.69 10.86
C GLY A 186 3.20 2.92 10.55
N ARG A 187 4.08 2.24 11.27
CA ARG A 187 5.49 2.11 10.89
C ARG A 187 5.91 0.66 11.05
N GLY A 188 6.36 0.04 9.97
CA GLY A 188 7.01 -1.26 9.92
C GLY A 188 8.52 -1.10 9.73
N ALA A 189 9.28 -1.99 10.33
CA ALA A 189 10.70 -2.19 10.04
C ALA A 189 10.98 -3.69 10.04
N ALA A 190 11.59 -4.18 8.97
CA ALA A 190 12.13 -5.52 8.84
C ALA A 190 13.65 -5.41 8.70
N ASP A 191 14.37 -5.99 9.65
CA ASP A 191 15.81 -6.20 9.61
C ASP A 191 16.04 -7.59 9.03
N LEU A 192 16.36 -7.63 7.73
CA LEU A 192 16.53 -8.87 6.98
C LEU A 192 17.83 -9.57 7.39
N ALA A 193 18.87 -8.82 7.75
CA ALA A 193 20.09 -9.40 8.31
C ALA A 193 19.79 -10.15 9.62
N ALA A 194 19.00 -9.55 10.51
CA ALA A 194 18.55 -10.21 11.73
C ALA A 194 17.56 -11.36 11.45
N TRP A 195 16.77 -11.29 10.38
CA TRP A 195 15.86 -12.37 9.96
C TRP A 195 16.65 -13.61 9.55
N TRP A 196 17.58 -13.46 8.60
CA TRP A 196 18.44 -14.54 8.14
C TRP A 196 19.27 -15.11 9.29
N ALA A 197 19.86 -14.26 10.12
CA ALA A 197 20.60 -14.70 11.30
C ALA A 197 19.73 -15.40 12.36
N ALA A 198 18.41 -15.26 12.36
CA ALA A 198 17.51 -15.97 13.25
C ALA A 198 17.11 -17.35 12.69
N VAL A 199 17.01 -17.47 11.36
CA VAL A 199 16.76 -18.74 10.65
C VAL A 199 18.02 -19.62 10.66
N ASP A 200 19.20 -19.04 10.45
CA ASP A 200 20.48 -19.77 10.40
C ASP A 200 20.94 -20.27 11.79
N ARG A 201 20.30 -19.81 12.88
CA ARG A 201 20.64 -20.25 14.24
C ARG A 201 20.07 -21.63 14.51
N LEU A 202 20.94 -22.56 14.93
CA LEU A 202 20.52 -23.76 15.65
C LEU A 202 19.54 -23.40 16.77
N PRO A 203 18.48 -24.20 17.01
CA PRO A 203 17.45 -23.91 18.00
C PRO A 203 18.09 -23.69 19.37
N SER A 204 18.23 -22.43 19.76
CA SER A 204 18.79 -22.02 21.05
C SER A 204 17.67 -21.49 21.94
N PRO A 205 17.65 -21.84 23.24
CA PRO A 205 16.63 -21.37 24.17
C PRO A 205 16.72 -19.86 24.47
N LEU A 206 17.73 -19.16 23.96
CA LEU A 206 17.91 -17.72 24.15
C LEU A 206 17.07 -16.93 23.13
N PRO A 207 16.17 -16.03 23.58
CA PRO A 207 15.40 -15.21 22.67
C PRO A 207 16.34 -14.34 21.82
N ALA A 208 16.05 -14.24 20.51
CA ALA A 208 16.77 -13.34 19.62
C ALA A 208 16.83 -11.94 20.26
N ALA A 209 18.04 -11.41 20.41
CA ALA A 209 18.29 -10.14 21.12
C ALA A 209 17.47 -8.95 20.55
N ARG A 210 17.01 -9.08 19.30
CA ARG A 210 16.13 -8.11 18.65
C ARG A 210 15.15 -8.84 17.71
N PRO A 211 13.84 -8.55 17.77
CA PRO A 211 12.90 -9.10 16.82
C PRO A 211 13.20 -8.61 15.40
N PRO A 212 13.38 -9.51 14.42
CA PRO A 212 13.73 -9.14 13.04
C PRO A 212 12.70 -8.24 12.37
N VAL A 213 11.41 -8.48 12.61
CA VAL A 213 10.34 -7.66 12.05
C VAL A 213 9.49 -7.07 13.15
N THR A 214 9.32 -5.76 13.10
CA THR A 214 8.46 -5.02 14.01
C THR A 214 7.57 -4.06 13.26
N ALA A 215 6.27 -4.08 13.54
CA ALA A 215 5.36 -3.05 13.07
C ALA A 215 4.63 -2.40 14.23
N ARG A 216 4.39 -1.11 14.14
CA ARG A 216 3.69 -0.30 15.14
C ARG A 216 2.61 0.47 14.43
N ALA A 217 1.38 0.30 14.84
CA ALA A 217 0.27 1.13 14.40
C ALA A 217 -0.23 1.97 15.58
N ALA A 218 -0.50 3.23 15.31
CA ALA A 218 -1.17 4.14 16.22
C ALA A 218 -2.46 4.60 15.56
N HIS A 219 -3.54 4.35 16.27
CA HIS A 219 -4.86 4.88 16.04
C HIS A 219 -5.25 5.77 17.22
N ARG A 220 -6.25 6.64 17.08
CA ARG A 220 -6.75 7.44 18.21
C ARG A 220 -7.29 6.56 19.35
N LEU A 221 -7.88 5.42 19.00
CA LEU A 221 -8.50 4.49 19.96
C LEU A 221 -7.54 3.43 20.52
N ALA A 222 -6.49 3.08 19.79
CA ALA A 222 -5.57 2.02 20.19
C ALA A 222 -4.19 2.18 19.56
N LYS A 223 -3.18 1.63 20.24
CA LYS A 223 -1.86 1.37 19.68
C LYS A 223 -1.72 -0.13 19.51
N ALA A 224 -1.25 -0.56 18.35
CA ALA A 224 -0.88 -1.95 18.10
C ALA A 224 0.62 -2.05 17.85
N ARG A 225 1.21 -3.14 18.33
CA ARG A 225 2.58 -3.53 18.03
C ARG A 225 2.55 -4.97 17.55
N LEU A 226 2.97 -5.18 16.32
CA LEU A 226 3.22 -6.50 15.74
C LEU A 226 4.70 -6.80 15.85
N THR A 227 5.04 -8.04 16.15
CA THR A 227 6.39 -8.54 16.16
C THR A 227 6.38 -9.92 15.52
N VAL A 228 7.28 -10.13 14.56
CA VAL A 228 7.40 -11.40 13.85
C VAL A 228 8.82 -11.92 14.06
N THR A 229 8.93 -13.20 14.39
CA THR A 229 10.22 -13.86 14.65
C THR A 229 10.21 -15.23 14.00
N PRO A 230 11.15 -15.51 13.09
CA PRO A 230 11.30 -16.82 12.49
C PRO A 230 12.12 -17.73 13.40
N TYR A 231 11.82 -19.02 13.32
CA TYR A 231 12.58 -20.11 13.92
C TYR A 231 12.73 -21.22 12.89
N PRO A 232 13.91 -21.84 12.76
CA PRO A 232 14.01 -23.05 11.96
C PRO A 232 13.20 -24.16 12.62
N ALA A 233 12.51 -24.96 11.82
CA ALA A 233 11.86 -26.19 12.24
C ALA A 233 12.70 -27.40 11.81
N ASP A 234 12.51 -28.53 12.50
CA ASP A 234 13.31 -29.75 12.29
C ASP A 234 13.08 -30.39 10.90
N ASP A 235 11.97 -30.06 10.25
CA ASP A 235 11.58 -30.52 8.91
C ASP A 235 12.12 -29.64 7.77
N GLY A 236 12.96 -28.64 8.09
CA GLY A 236 13.49 -27.68 7.12
C GLY A 236 12.54 -26.52 6.80
N SER A 237 11.31 -26.52 7.33
CA SER A 237 10.39 -25.40 7.21
C SER A 237 10.72 -24.27 8.20
N TRP A 238 10.08 -23.11 8.04
CA TRP A 238 10.19 -22.02 9.01
C TRP A 238 8.95 -21.95 9.87
N ARG A 239 9.15 -21.97 11.19
CA ARG A 239 8.12 -21.67 12.16
C ARG A 239 8.15 -20.17 12.47
N ILE A 240 7.09 -19.46 12.10
CA ILE A 240 6.98 -18.02 12.30
C ILE A 240 6.09 -17.73 13.48
N SER A 241 6.63 -17.11 14.53
CA SER A 241 5.83 -16.61 15.65
C SER A 241 5.42 -15.17 15.39
N VAL A 242 4.11 -14.93 15.37
CA VAL A 242 3.50 -13.61 15.19
C VAL A 242 2.86 -13.18 16.50
N VAL A 243 3.37 -12.09 17.07
CA VAL A 243 2.87 -11.52 18.32
C VAL A 243 2.26 -10.15 18.06
N LEU A 244 0.95 -10.03 18.26
CA LEU A 244 0.20 -8.78 18.20
C LEU A 244 -0.15 -8.30 19.61
N SER A 245 0.41 -7.16 19.99
CA SER A 245 0.11 -6.48 21.25
C SER A 245 -0.73 -5.24 21.00
N VAL A 246 -1.96 -5.22 21.48
CA VAL A 246 -2.88 -4.09 21.36
C VAL A 246 -3.09 -3.42 22.72
N ARG A 247 -2.93 -2.11 22.74
CA ARG A 247 -3.15 -1.25 23.89
C ARG A 247 -4.16 -0.16 23.53
N GLY A 248 -5.35 -0.20 24.12
CA GLY A 248 -6.33 0.89 24.00
C GLY A 248 -5.78 2.22 24.55
N ARG A 249 -6.15 3.34 23.93
CA ARG A 249 -5.90 4.69 24.44
C ARG A 249 -7.20 5.22 25.10
N TRP A 250 -7.03 5.80 26.27
CA TRP A 250 -8.02 6.13 27.30
C TRP A 250 -8.89 7.35 26.93
N LEU A 251 -9.98 7.15 26.19
CA LEU A 251 -11.11 8.10 26.17
C LEU A 251 -12.46 7.47 26.56
N LEU A 252 -12.56 6.13 26.67
CA LEU A 252 -13.76 5.42 27.15
C LEU A 252 -13.38 4.14 27.95
N ARG A 253 -12.65 4.31 29.06
CA ARG A 253 -12.11 3.19 29.87
C ARG A 253 -13.15 2.16 30.40
N PRO A 254 -14.40 2.52 30.74
CA PRO A 254 -15.39 1.51 31.14
C PRO A 254 -16.00 0.77 29.93
N VAL A 255 -16.37 1.49 28.86
CA VAL A 255 -17.09 0.91 27.70
C VAL A 255 -16.16 0.16 26.75
N GLY A 256 -14.95 0.65 26.55
CA GLY A 256 -13.95 0.01 25.69
C GLY A 256 -13.47 -1.34 26.23
N ALA A 257 -13.44 -1.53 27.55
CA ALA A 257 -13.08 -2.81 28.16
C ALA A 257 -14.15 -3.89 27.88
N VAL A 258 -15.43 -3.52 27.94
CA VAL A 258 -16.56 -4.40 27.63
C VAL A 258 -16.60 -4.73 26.14
N ALA A 259 -16.47 -3.74 25.27
CA ALA A 259 -16.42 -3.96 23.82
C ALA A 259 -15.21 -4.81 23.40
N LEU A 260 -14.01 -4.59 23.97
CA LEU A 260 -12.84 -5.44 23.70
C LEU A 260 -12.98 -6.83 24.32
N PHE A 261 -13.72 -7.00 25.41
CA PHE A 261 -13.99 -8.30 26.02
C PHE A 261 -14.89 -9.15 25.11
N PHE A 262 -15.97 -8.57 24.58
CA PHE A 262 -16.83 -9.25 23.60
C PHE A 262 -16.17 -9.40 22.23
N ALA A 263 -15.39 -8.41 21.79
CA ALA A 263 -14.64 -8.49 20.55
C ALA A 263 -13.36 -9.34 20.66
N ARG A 264 -12.96 -9.81 21.86
CA ARG A 264 -11.68 -10.53 22.03
C ARG A 264 -11.63 -11.80 21.21
N ARG A 265 -12.67 -12.62 21.28
CA ARG A 265 -12.75 -13.88 20.53
C ARG A 265 -12.81 -13.69 19.01
N PRO A 266 -13.65 -12.79 18.46
CA PRO A 266 -13.63 -12.55 17.01
C PRO A 266 -12.33 -11.88 16.56
N VAL A 267 -11.69 -11.02 17.36
CA VAL A 267 -10.38 -10.43 17.02
C VAL A 267 -9.27 -11.47 17.07
N GLU A 268 -9.27 -12.37 18.05
CA GLU A 268 -8.30 -13.47 18.12
C GLU A 268 -8.49 -14.44 16.96
N ARG A 269 -9.74 -14.78 16.63
CA ARG A 269 -10.06 -15.62 15.47
C ARG A 269 -9.65 -14.94 14.16
N GLY A 270 -10.04 -13.68 13.95
CA GLY A 270 -9.67 -12.94 12.75
C GLY A 270 -8.17 -12.70 12.63
N PHE A 271 -7.46 -12.51 13.75
CA PHE A 271 -6.00 -12.46 13.76
C PHE A 271 -5.39 -13.80 13.35
N ARG A 272 -5.88 -14.92 13.91
CA ARG A 272 -5.44 -16.26 13.56
C ARG A 272 -5.68 -16.56 12.09
N GLU A 273 -6.91 -16.35 11.62
CA GLU A 273 -7.30 -16.50 10.22
C GLU A 273 -6.43 -15.63 9.31
N ALA A 274 -6.19 -14.37 9.66
CA ALA A 274 -5.33 -13.50 8.86
C ALA A 274 -3.87 -14.00 8.79
N VAL A 275 -3.33 -14.52 9.89
CA VAL A 275 -1.96 -15.07 9.93
C VAL A 275 -1.88 -16.39 9.15
N GLU A 276 -2.86 -17.28 9.29
CA GLU A 276 -2.95 -18.53 8.52
C GLU A 276 -3.10 -18.25 7.02
N ASN A 277 -3.98 -17.32 6.65
CA ASN A 277 -4.21 -16.98 5.25
C ASN A 277 -2.97 -16.32 4.63
N ALA A 278 -2.24 -15.50 5.39
CA ALA A 278 -0.96 -14.95 4.95
C ALA A 278 0.11 -16.03 4.79
N ALA A 279 0.16 -17.03 5.69
CA ALA A 279 1.06 -18.18 5.57
C ALA A 279 0.73 -19.04 4.35
N ALA A 280 -0.56 -19.28 4.09
CA ALA A 280 -1.03 -20.00 2.91
C ALA A 280 -0.65 -19.27 1.61
N GLN A 281 -0.93 -17.96 1.53
CA GLN A 281 -0.55 -17.13 0.37
C GLN A 281 0.96 -17.11 0.15
N TRP A 282 1.75 -17.04 1.22
CA TRP A 282 3.21 -17.16 1.13
C TRP A 282 3.63 -18.50 0.55
N ASN A 283 3.08 -19.60 1.04
CA ASN A 283 3.41 -20.95 0.56
C ASN A 283 2.99 -21.14 -0.90
N THR A 284 1.82 -20.62 -1.29
CA THR A 284 1.36 -20.64 -2.68
C THR A 284 2.30 -19.83 -3.57
N ALA A 285 2.59 -18.57 -3.19
CA ALA A 285 3.51 -17.72 -3.96
C ALA A 285 4.90 -18.36 -4.07
N LEU A 286 5.41 -18.96 -2.99
CA LEU A 286 6.71 -19.62 -3.02
C LEU A 286 6.71 -20.94 -3.80
N ALA A 287 5.59 -21.65 -3.87
CA ALA A 287 5.45 -22.83 -4.71
C ALA A 287 5.34 -22.48 -6.20
N GLU A 288 4.75 -21.33 -6.52
CA GLU A 288 4.71 -20.78 -7.89
C GLU A 288 6.07 -20.22 -8.33
N LEU A 289 6.87 -19.72 -7.38
CA LEU A 289 8.24 -19.30 -7.64
C LEU A 289 9.08 -20.51 -8.08
N THR A 290 9.31 -20.60 -9.39
CA THR A 290 10.27 -21.54 -9.95
C THR A 290 11.67 -21.01 -9.64
N PRO A 291 12.53 -21.70 -8.85
CA PRO A 291 13.85 -21.18 -8.52
C PRO A 291 14.73 -21.18 -9.77
N ARG A 292 14.73 -20.05 -10.49
CA ARG A 292 15.66 -19.79 -11.58
C ARG A 292 16.83 -18.95 -11.06
N HIS A 293 17.98 -19.12 -11.67
CA HIS A 293 19.20 -18.40 -11.36
C HIS A 293 19.83 -17.82 -12.64
N GLY A 294 20.69 -16.82 -12.48
CA GLY A 294 21.44 -16.16 -13.54
C GLY A 294 20.54 -15.50 -14.58
N GLU A 295 20.84 -15.76 -15.85
CA GLU A 295 20.13 -15.13 -16.96
C GLU A 295 18.65 -15.54 -17.03
N ALA A 296 18.31 -16.76 -16.60
CA ALA A 296 16.93 -17.22 -16.60
C ALA A 296 16.06 -16.45 -15.58
N LEU A 297 16.63 -16.11 -14.42
CA LEU A 297 15.99 -15.25 -13.42
C LEU A 297 15.87 -13.81 -13.94
N ARG A 298 16.92 -13.31 -14.60
CA ARG A 298 16.91 -11.99 -15.21
C ARG A 298 15.82 -11.85 -16.28
N ALA A 299 15.70 -12.84 -17.15
CA ALA A 299 14.66 -12.87 -18.19
C ALA A 299 13.27 -12.88 -17.54
N GLU A 300 13.03 -13.74 -16.54
CA GLU A 300 11.75 -13.82 -15.84
C GLU A 300 11.37 -12.51 -15.14
N ILE A 301 12.32 -11.86 -14.43
CA ILE A 301 12.07 -10.55 -13.80
C ILE A 301 11.79 -9.50 -14.86
N ALA A 302 12.53 -9.50 -15.98
CA ALA A 302 12.29 -8.56 -17.08
C ALA A 302 10.92 -8.80 -17.74
N ASP A 303 10.53 -10.06 -17.93
CA ASP A 303 9.23 -10.46 -18.46
C ASP A 303 8.13 -9.98 -17.52
N ALA A 304 8.18 -10.31 -16.24
CA ALA A 304 7.23 -9.87 -15.22
C ALA A 304 7.12 -8.34 -15.11
N LEU A 305 8.21 -7.59 -15.34
CA LEU A 305 8.18 -6.12 -15.38
C LEU A 305 7.51 -5.56 -16.64
N THR A 306 7.47 -6.32 -17.73
CA THR A 306 6.94 -5.89 -19.04
C THR A 306 5.57 -6.47 -19.35
N GLU A 307 5.18 -7.54 -18.66
CA GLU A 307 3.85 -8.12 -18.73
C GLU A 307 2.83 -7.11 -18.20
N THR A 308 1.90 -6.75 -19.07
CA THR A 308 0.74 -5.96 -18.68
C THR A 308 -0.31 -6.98 -18.28
N GLU A 309 -0.58 -7.15 -16.99
CA GLU A 309 -1.68 -8.02 -16.58
C GLU A 309 -2.96 -7.61 -17.34
N PRO A 310 -3.56 -8.51 -18.14
CA PRO A 310 -4.83 -8.23 -18.79
C PRO A 310 -5.92 -8.29 -17.72
N GLY A 311 -6.38 -7.11 -17.30
CA GLY A 311 -7.56 -6.99 -16.44
C GLY A 311 -8.84 -7.49 -17.10
#